data_AF-A0A9R0RTW3-F1
#
_entry.id   AF-A0A9R0RTW3-F1
#
_cell.length_a   1.000
_cell.length_b   1.000
_cell.length_c   1.000
_cell.angle_alpha   90.00
_cell.angle_beta   90.00
_cell.angle_gamma   90.00
#
_symmetry.space_group_name_H-M   'P 1'
#
loop_
_entity.id
_entity.type
_entity.pdbx_description
1 polymer ?
#
loop_
_entity_poly.entity_id
_entity_poly.type
_entity_poly.pdbx_seq_one_letter_code
_entity_poly.pdbx_strand_id
1 'polypeptide(L)' 'MLIIVVNLNFGLHLQVESIVLSIISMLSSPNDESPANIEAAKDWREKQDEFKKKVRRAVRKSQEML' A
#
# COMPACT_ATOMS: atom_id res chain seq x y z
N MET A 1 -7.05 6.11 8.99
CA MET A 1 -7.47 5.04 9.93
C MET A 1 -6.32 4.14 10.42
N LEU A 2 -5.22 3.92 9.67
CA LEU A 2 -4.08 3.10 10.15
C LEU A 2 -3.01 3.81 10.98
N ILE A 3 -2.98 5.14 10.95
CA ILE A 3 -2.04 5.94 11.76
C ILE A 3 -2.25 5.67 13.27
N ILE A 4 -3.46 5.26 13.70
CA ILE A 4 -3.77 4.99 15.11
C ILE A 4 -3.16 3.66 15.59
N VAL A 5 -3.13 2.60 14.77
CA VAL A 5 -2.59 1.29 15.19
C VAL A 5 -1.07 1.32 15.28
N VAL A 6 -0.41 2.04 14.36
CA VAL A 6 1.05 2.18 14.33
C VAL A 6 1.55 3.15 15.41
N ASN A 7 0.82 4.24 15.70
CA ASN A 7 1.23 5.20 16.76
C ASN A 7 1.16 4.61 18.17
N LEU A 8 0.28 3.63 18.45
CA LEU A 8 0.21 3.00 19.76
C LEU A 8 1.38 2.04 20.06
N ASN A 9 2.12 1.56 19.04
CA ASN A 9 3.24 0.61 19.21
C ASN A 9 4.62 1.17 18.77
N PHE A 10 4.69 2.39 18.25
CA PHE A 10 5.96 3.01 17.85
C PHE A 10 6.91 3.27 19.04
N GLY A 11 6.40 3.16 20.28
CA GLY A 11 7.12 3.47 21.50
C GLY A 11 8.04 2.37 22.04
N LEU A 12 7.72 1.08 21.87
CA LEU A 12 8.57 -0.04 22.28
C LEU A 12 8.14 -1.31 21.51
N HIS A 13 9.06 -1.88 20.74
CA HIS A 13 8.91 -3.15 20.02
C HIS A 13 8.04 -3.14 18.73
N LEU A 14 8.58 -2.61 17.63
CA LEU A 14 8.09 -2.96 16.30
C LEU A 14 8.50 -4.41 15.99
N GLN A 15 7.55 -5.33 16.00
CA GLN A 15 7.76 -6.70 15.51
C GLN A 15 7.56 -6.74 14.00
N VAL A 16 8.24 -7.66 13.32
CA VAL A 16 8.11 -7.83 11.85
C VAL A 16 6.65 -8.02 11.44
N GLU A 17 5.86 -8.73 12.26
CA GLU A 17 4.43 -8.95 12.05
C GLU A 17 3.64 -7.64 11.92
N SER A 18 3.85 -6.68 12.83
CA SER A 18 3.09 -5.42 12.81
C SER A 18 3.44 -4.57 11.59
N ILE A 19 4.69 -4.63 11.13
CA ILE A 19 5.13 -3.98 9.90
C ILE A 19 4.43 -4.61 8.69
N VAL A 20 4.42 -5.94 8.59
CA VAL A 20 3.79 -6.66 7.47
C VAL A 20 2.27 -6.42 7.44
N LEU A 21 1.60 -6.44 8.59
CA LEU A 21 0.16 -6.13 8.68
C LEU A 21 -0.13 -4.69 8.23
N SER A 22 0.72 -3.73 8.59
CA SER A 22 0.61 -2.35 8.12
C SER A 22 0.73 -2.26 6.59
N ILE A 23 1.67 -3.00 5.99
CA ILE A 23 1.86 -3.02 4.53
C ILE A 23 0.64 -3.64 3.83
N ILE A 24 0.15 -4.79 4.30
CA ILE A 24 -1.05 -5.46 3.72
C ILE A 24 -2.26 -4.52 3.75
N SER A 25 -2.44 -3.82 4.86
CA SER A 25 -3.55 -2.89 5.00
C SER A 25 -3.40 -1.66 4.11
N MET A 26 -2.19 -1.10 3.98
CA MET A 26 -1.89 -0.03 3.03
C MET A 26 -2.19 -0.44 1.58
N LEU A 27 -1.88 -1.68 1.19
CA LEU A 27 -2.19 -2.20 -0.15
C LEU A 27 -3.70 -2.34 -0.38
N SER A 28 -4.47 -2.62 0.68
CA SER A 28 -5.93 -2.76 0.62
C SER A 28 -6.66 -1.42 0.55
N SER A 29 -6.09 -0.38 1.17
CA SER A 29 -6.60 0.99 1.15
C SER A 29 -5.42 1.98 1.02
N PRO A 30 -4.95 2.25 -0.21
CA PRO A 30 -3.85 3.17 -0.46
C PRO A 30 -4.08 4.55 0.15
N ASN A 31 -3.01 5.19 0.63
CA ASN A 31 -3.04 6.57 1.13
C ASN A 31 -2.61 7.54 0.02
N ASP A 32 -3.52 8.40 -0.43
CA ASP A 32 -3.29 9.38 -1.49
C ASP A 32 -3.15 10.83 -1.00
N GLU A 33 -3.26 11.06 0.32
CA GLU A 33 -3.00 12.35 1.00
C GLU A 33 -1.50 12.66 1.08
N SER A 34 -0.66 11.62 1.15
CA SER A 34 0.80 11.73 1.19
C SER A 34 1.46 10.71 0.25
N PRO A 35 1.29 10.84 -1.09
CA PRO A 35 1.69 9.81 -2.03
C PRO A 35 3.19 9.83 -2.29
N ALA A 36 3.85 8.68 -2.16
CA ALA A 36 5.22 8.50 -2.62
C ALA A 36 5.33 8.44 -4.15
N ASN A 37 4.28 7.94 -4.82
CA ASN A 37 4.16 7.94 -6.28
C ASN A 37 2.94 8.79 -6.68
N ILE A 38 3.23 10.00 -7.17
CA ILE A 38 2.21 11.00 -7.54
C ILE A 38 1.33 10.50 -8.70
N GLU A 39 1.93 9.84 -9.70
CA GLU A 39 1.19 9.31 -10.86
C GLU A 39 0.20 8.22 -10.45
N ALA A 40 0.64 7.28 -9.60
CA ALA A 40 -0.21 6.22 -9.09
C ALA A 40 -1.37 6.77 -8.25
N ALA A 41 -1.11 7.81 -7.45
CA ALA A 41 -2.15 8.48 -6.66
C ALA A 41 -3.16 9.22 -7.54
N LYS A 42 -2.71 9.85 -8.63
CA LYS A 42 -3.61 10.46 -9.62
C LYS A 42 -4.48 9.40 -10.29
N ASP A 43 -3.88 8.29 -10.75
CA ASP A 43 -4.63 7.20 -11.37
C ASP A 43 -5.62 6.56 -10.38
N TRP A 44 -5.26 6.44 -9.10
CA TRP A 44 -6.15 5.96 -8.05
C TRP A 44 -7.39 6.85 -7.86
N ARG A 45 -7.22 8.18 -7.87
CA ARG A 45 -8.34 9.12 -7.73
C ARG A 45 -9.20 9.25 -8.98
N GLU A 46 -8.57 9.32 -10.16
CA GLU A 46 -9.23 9.77 -11.39
C GLU A 46 -9.45 8.64 -12.41
N LYS A 47 -8.67 7.54 -12.35
CA LYS A 47 -8.60 6.51 -13.40
C LYS A 47 -8.48 5.10 -12.82
N GLN A 48 -9.46 4.73 -12.00
CA GLN A 48 -9.40 3.51 -11.20
C GLN A 48 -9.21 2.21 -12.02
N ASP A 49 -9.74 2.15 -13.25
CA ASP A 49 -9.56 0.98 -14.11
C ASP A 49 -8.12 0.85 -14.65
N GLU A 50 -7.48 1.97 -15.02
CA GLU A 50 -6.08 1.99 -15.44
C GLU A 50 -5.14 1.69 -14.26
N PHE A 51 -5.45 2.22 -13.07
CA PHE A 51 -4.74 1.85 -11.85
C PHE A 51 -4.79 0.33 -11.62
N LYS A 52 -5.98 -0.27 -11.65
CA LYS A 52 -6.16 -1.73 -11.49
C LYS A 52 -5.42 -2.52 -12.56
N LYS A 53 -5.40 -2.05 -13.81
CA LYS A 53 -4.65 -2.69 -14.91
C LYS A 53 -3.15 -2.70 -14.66
N LYS A 54 -2.58 -1.57 -14.20
CA LYS A 54 -1.16 -1.45 -13.83
C LYS A 54 -0.81 -2.35 -12.65
N VAL A 55 -1.64 -2.37 -11.60
CA VAL A 55 -1.45 -3.24 -10.42
C VAL A 55 -1.48 -4.73 -10.82
N ARG A 56 -2.46 -5.17 -11.63
CA ARG A 56 -2.52 -6.56 -12.09
C ARG A 56 -1.27 -6.96 -12.88
N ARG A 57 -0.74 -6.07 -13.71
CA ARG A 57 0.52 -6.31 -14.44
C ARG A 57 1.70 -6.47 -13.48
N ALA A 58 1.78 -5.66 -12.43
CA ALA A 58 2.82 -5.77 -11.41
C ALA A 58 2.73 -7.10 -10.64
N VAL A 59 1.51 -7.51 -10.22
CA VAL A 59 1.28 -8.79 -9.56
C VAL A 59 1.71 -9.96 -10.45
N ARG A 60 1.29 -9.96 -11.73
CA ARG A 60 1.69 -11.01 -12.68
C ARG A 60 3.22 -11.08 -12.82
N LYS A 61 3.88 -9.93 -13.00
CA LYS A 61 5.35 -9.88 -13.09
C LYS A 61 6.03 -10.42 -11.83
N SER A 62 5.48 -10.17 -10.64
CA SER A 62 6.04 -10.73 -9.39
C SER A 62 5.91 -12.25 -9.28
N GLN A 63 4.93 -12.85 -9.95
CA GLN A 63 4.71 -14.30 -9.98
C GLN A 63 5.58 -15.01 -11.03
N GLU A 64 5.99 -14.31 -12.10
CA GLU A 64 6.85 -14.86 -13.16
C GLU A 64 8.32 -15.06 -12.72
N MET A 65 8.70 -14.56 -11.53
CA MET A 65 10.04 -14.73 -10.96
C MET A 65 10.14 -15.92 -9.97
N LEU A 66 9.09 -16.74 -9.88
CA LEU A 66 9.07 -18.02 -9.16
C LEU A 66 9.19 -19.18 -10.16
#